data_AF-A0A962RGV4-F1
#
_entry.id   AF-A0A962RGV4-F1
#
_cell.length_a   1.000
_cell.length_b   1.000
_cell.length_c   1.000
_cell.angle_alpha   90.00
_cell.angle_beta   90.00
_cell.angle_gamma   90.00
#
_symmetry.space_group_name_H-M   'P 1'
#
loop_
_entity.id
_entity.type
_entity.pdbx_description
1 polymer ?
#
loop_
_entity_poly.entity_id
_entity_poly.type
_entity_poly.pdbx_seq_one_letter_code
_entity_poly.pdbx_strand_id
1 'polypeptide(L)'
;WGTGGVQVTASIVGPDDCLKVIDQGSDDTTNAVSIRRFFQRVTGIRTTEDTAAATIIQTRHRIPELPLRADQVLVYQVPIPEPLRFLVPRETETRVMHAYEEYGVMHVKLYEDIARHGHISTAYDYPVSVNHRYVMSPSPTPKFDNPKMQAMPALQLFGAGREKRIYAVPPYTSVRSLDFEDHPFQVQRWSEHCALCGAADVFLDEIVLDDQGRRMFTCSDTDHCRRRQESVARRSSPA
;
A
#
# COMPACT_ATOMS: atom_id res chain seq x y z
N TRP A 1 2.09 7.92 13.20
CA TRP A 1 3.40 8.27 12.64
C TRP A 1 4.30 7.04 12.42
N GLY A 2 3.75 5.90 12.00
CA GLY A 2 4.60 4.81 11.48
C GLY A 2 5.46 3.99 12.45
N THR A 3 5.32 4.13 13.78
CA THR A 3 6.22 3.49 14.76
C THR A 3 6.32 1.97 14.62
N GLY A 4 5.25 1.28 14.22
CA GLY A 4 5.29 -0.15 13.95
C GLY A 4 6.16 -0.51 12.75
N GLY A 5 6.00 0.21 11.64
CA GLY A 5 6.88 0.04 10.46
C GLY A 5 8.34 0.36 10.80
N VAL A 6 8.60 1.43 11.58
CA VAL A 6 9.96 1.76 12.04
C VAL A 6 10.56 0.63 12.88
N GLN A 7 9.82 0.04 13.80
CA GLN A 7 10.31 -1.08 14.63
C GLN A 7 10.59 -2.33 13.78
N VAL A 8 9.71 -2.66 12.83
CA VAL A 8 9.92 -3.79 11.91
C VAL A 8 11.17 -3.57 11.06
N THR A 9 11.30 -2.41 10.40
CA THR A 9 12.48 -2.08 9.59
C THR A 9 13.76 -2.12 10.42
N ALA A 10 13.76 -1.55 11.63
CA ALA A 10 14.92 -1.58 12.52
C ALA A 10 15.31 -3.00 12.97
N SER A 11 14.37 -3.94 12.96
CA SER A 11 14.61 -5.32 13.38
C SER A 11 15.15 -6.22 12.26
N ILE A 12 15.03 -5.80 11.00
CA ILE A 12 15.43 -6.61 9.83
C ILE A 12 16.58 -5.99 9.02
N VAL A 13 16.85 -4.70 9.18
CA VAL A 13 17.86 -4.00 8.39
C VAL A 13 19.27 -4.42 8.77
N GLY A 14 20.07 -4.77 7.76
CA GLY A 14 21.50 -5.07 7.84
C GLY A 14 22.37 -3.98 7.21
N PRO A 15 23.70 -4.07 7.36
CA PRO A 15 24.65 -3.07 6.85
C PRO A 15 24.68 -2.98 5.32
N ASP A 16 24.37 -4.07 4.62
CA ASP A 16 24.40 -4.15 3.16
C ASP A 16 23.08 -3.72 2.50
N ASP A 17 22.03 -3.48 3.29
CA ASP A 17 20.72 -3.10 2.78
C ASP A 17 20.70 -1.70 2.15
N CYS A 18 19.73 -1.52 1.26
CA CYS A 18 19.40 -0.25 0.63
C CYS A 18 17.93 0.07 0.93
N LEU A 19 17.70 1.08 1.78
CA LEU A 19 16.37 1.44 2.25
C LEU A 19 15.70 2.49 1.35
N LYS A 20 14.49 2.17 0.86
CA LYS A 20 13.55 3.15 0.30
C LYS A 20 12.44 3.41 1.33
N VAL A 21 12.04 4.67 1.49
CA VAL A 21 10.92 5.05 2.38
C VAL A 21 9.97 5.95 1.62
N ILE A 22 8.69 5.56 1.56
CA ILE A 22 7.63 6.30 0.90
C ILE A 22 6.42 6.53 1.82
N ASP A 23 5.76 7.67 1.66
CA ASP A 23 4.44 7.99 2.23
C ASP A 23 3.59 8.57 1.11
N GLN A 24 2.36 8.11 0.95
CA GLN A 24 1.50 8.46 -0.19
C GLN A 24 2.16 8.20 -1.56
N GLY A 25 3.07 7.22 -1.65
CA GLY A 25 3.79 6.89 -2.89
C GLY A 25 5.01 7.77 -3.19
N SER A 26 5.25 8.82 -2.39
CA SER A 26 6.34 9.75 -2.57
C SER A 26 7.43 9.62 -1.50
N ASP A 27 8.68 9.69 -1.95
CA ASP A 27 9.88 9.70 -1.11
C ASP A 27 10.09 11.04 -0.37
N ASP A 28 9.46 12.13 -0.84
CA ASP A 28 9.71 13.51 -0.39
C ASP A 28 8.65 14.07 0.55
N THR A 29 7.69 13.25 0.92
CA THR A 29 6.75 13.59 2.00
C THR A 29 7.49 13.77 3.33
N THR A 30 6.97 14.66 4.16
CA THR A 30 7.60 15.04 5.44
C THR A 30 7.93 13.84 6.34
N ASN A 31 7.01 12.88 6.43
CA ASN A 31 7.18 11.68 7.23
C ASN A 31 8.17 10.68 6.60
N ALA A 32 8.16 10.51 5.26
CA ALA A 32 9.13 9.65 4.58
C ALA A 32 10.57 10.17 4.72
N VAL A 33 10.78 11.47 4.50
CA VAL A 33 12.08 12.13 4.69
C VAL A 33 12.56 11.98 6.14
N SER A 34 11.67 12.20 7.11
CA SER A 34 12.00 12.07 8.54
C SER A 34 12.46 10.66 8.90
N ILE A 35 11.71 9.63 8.50
CA ILE A 35 12.04 8.22 8.78
C ILE A 35 13.32 7.80 8.05
N ARG A 36 13.48 8.18 6.77
CA ARG A 36 14.69 7.87 5.99
C ARG A 36 15.94 8.48 6.64
N ARG A 37 15.88 9.76 7.02
CA ARG A 37 16.99 10.44 7.73
C ARG A 37 17.27 9.83 9.10
N PHE A 38 16.25 9.40 9.82
CA PHE A 38 16.42 8.69 11.09
C PHE A 38 17.26 7.43 10.90
N PHE A 39 16.90 6.57 9.93
CA PHE A 39 17.66 5.35 9.65
C PHE A 39 19.07 5.64 9.16
N GLN A 40 19.25 6.57 8.23
CA GLN A 40 20.58 7.00 7.78
C GLN A 40 21.47 7.42 8.97
N ARG A 41 20.92 8.21 9.90
CA ARG A 41 21.65 8.72 11.07
C ARG A 41 22.06 7.62 12.05
N VAL A 42 21.18 6.66 12.32
CA VAL A 42 21.39 5.65 13.39
C VAL A 42 22.03 4.36 12.90
N THR A 43 22.00 4.08 11.59
CA THR A 43 22.53 2.83 11.02
C THR A 43 23.60 3.05 9.95
N GLY A 44 23.68 4.23 9.33
CA GLY A 44 24.60 4.48 8.22
C GLY A 44 24.23 3.75 6.91
N ILE A 45 23.05 3.13 6.83
CA ILE A 45 22.62 2.37 5.66
C ILE A 45 22.50 3.23 4.41
N ARG A 46 22.68 2.58 3.25
CA ARG A 46 22.38 3.19 1.96
C ARG A 46 20.88 3.42 1.84
N THR A 47 20.51 4.47 1.13
CA THR A 47 19.11 4.76 0.81
C THR A 47 18.95 5.06 -0.66
N THR A 48 17.76 4.79 -1.17
CA THR A 48 17.42 5.06 -2.57
C THR A 48 15.99 5.56 -2.70
N GLU A 49 15.72 6.24 -3.81
CA GLU A 49 14.37 6.53 -4.29
C GLU A 49 13.96 5.58 -5.42
N ASP A 50 14.90 4.81 -5.98
CA ASP A 50 14.61 3.82 -7.02
C ASP A 50 14.08 2.54 -6.39
N THR A 51 12.84 2.18 -6.73
CA THR A 51 12.20 0.94 -6.26
C THR A 51 12.99 -0.29 -6.65
N ALA A 52 13.68 -0.30 -7.80
CA ALA A 52 14.49 -1.42 -8.24
C ALA A 52 15.77 -1.57 -7.42
N ALA A 53 16.36 -0.48 -6.94
CA ALA A 53 17.61 -0.54 -6.17
C ALA A 53 17.40 -0.85 -4.67
N ALA A 54 16.17 -0.81 -4.17
CA ALA A 54 15.87 -1.05 -2.77
C ALA A 54 15.91 -2.55 -2.42
N THR A 55 16.41 -2.88 -1.22
CA THR A 55 16.25 -4.22 -0.62
C THR A 55 15.11 -4.21 0.40
N ILE A 56 14.93 -3.10 1.12
CA ILE A 56 13.81 -2.86 2.03
C ILE A 56 13.06 -1.60 1.58
N ILE A 57 11.74 -1.70 1.48
CA ILE A 57 10.84 -0.58 1.17
C ILE A 57 9.90 -0.40 2.34
N GLN A 58 10.05 0.67 3.11
CA GLN A 58 9.08 1.04 4.14
C GLN A 58 8.04 1.98 3.55
N THR A 59 6.77 1.58 3.57
CA THR A 59 5.68 2.31 2.94
C THR A 59 4.57 2.72 3.91
N ARG A 60 3.96 3.86 3.60
CA ARG A 60 2.65 4.26 4.12
C ARG A 60 1.70 4.55 2.96
N HIS A 61 0.60 3.79 2.93
CA HIS A 61 -0.56 3.94 2.04
C HIS A 61 -0.37 3.62 0.56
N ARG A 62 0.79 3.16 0.10
CA ARG A 62 0.96 2.77 -1.31
C ARG A 62 1.80 1.51 -1.49
N ILE A 63 1.52 0.75 -2.53
CA ILE A 63 2.43 -0.25 -3.09
C ILE A 63 3.02 0.34 -4.37
N PRO A 64 4.36 0.33 -4.56
CA PRO A 64 4.99 0.84 -5.78
C PRO A 64 4.34 0.29 -7.07
N GLU A 65 4.37 1.06 -8.15
CA GLU A 65 3.86 0.61 -9.45
C GLU A 65 4.79 -0.41 -10.09
N LEU A 66 6.09 -0.36 -9.77
CA LEU A 66 7.06 -1.36 -10.21
C LEU A 66 6.81 -2.69 -9.47
N PRO A 67 6.65 -3.81 -10.19
CA PRO A 67 6.58 -5.13 -9.56
C PRO A 67 7.82 -5.41 -8.70
N LEU A 68 7.59 -5.89 -7.47
CA LEU A 68 8.65 -6.20 -6.53
C LEU A 68 9.27 -7.58 -6.79
N ARG A 69 10.55 -7.71 -6.47
CA ARG A 69 11.36 -8.93 -6.64
C ARG A 69 11.42 -9.77 -5.38
N ALA A 70 11.87 -11.02 -5.52
CA ALA A 70 11.92 -11.99 -4.42
C ALA A 70 12.92 -11.65 -3.30
N ASP A 71 13.95 -10.85 -3.61
CA ASP A 71 14.97 -10.37 -2.67
C ASP A 71 14.54 -9.12 -1.88
N GLN A 72 13.36 -8.57 -2.17
CA GLN A 72 12.87 -7.34 -1.53
C GLN A 72 11.92 -7.65 -0.36
N VAL A 73 11.92 -6.74 0.62
CA VAL A 73 10.95 -6.73 1.73
C VAL A 73 10.15 -5.43 1.73
N LEU A 74 8.83 -5.53 1.69
CA LEU A 74 7.91 -4.40 1.77
C LEU A 74 7.32 -4.30 3.20
N VAL A 75 7.60 -3.21 3.89
CA VAL A 75 7.20 -2.95 5.28
C VAL A 75 6.09 -1.90 5.34
N TYR A 76 4.88 -2.31 5.68
CA TYR A 76 3.69 -1.44 5.75
C TYR A 76 3.52 -0.81 7.12
N GLN A 77 3.23 0.49 7.13
CA GLN A 77 2.78 1.21 8.33
C GLN A 77 1.28 1.05 8.52
N VAL A 78 0.87 0.47 9.65
CA VAL A 78 -0.53 0.12 9.91
C VAL A 78 -1.08 0.93 11.09
N PRO A 79 -2.17 1.71 10.92
CA PRO A 79 -2.83 2.38 12.03
C PRO A 79 -3.79 1.46 12.79
N ILE A 80 -4.57 0.63 12.09
CA ILE A 80 -5.55 -0.31 12.63
C ILE A 80 -5.29 -1.66 11.97
N PRO A 81 -4.81 -2.68 12.70
CA PRO A 81 -4.48 -3.99 12.12
C PRO A 81 -5.66 -4.94 12.02
N GLU A 82 -6.77 -4.60 12.67
CA GLU A 82 -7.95 -5.45 12.84
C GLU A 82 -8.99 -5.10 11.77
N PRO A 83 -9.18 -5.93 10.72
CA PRO A 83 -10.13 -5.63 9.65
C PRO A 83 -11.58 -5.56 10.14
N LEU A 84 -11.92 -6.20 11.27
CA LEU A 84 -13.27 -6.17 11.82
C LEU A 84 -13.51 -4.97 12.75
N ARG A 85 -12.52 -4.09 12.99
CA ARG A 85 -12.55 -3.10 14.08
C ARG A 85 -13.76 -2.17 14.04
N PHE A 86 -14.20 -1.78 12.85
CA PHE A 86 -15.33 -0.86 12.69
C PHE A 86 -16.70 -1.54 12.83
N LEU A 87 -16.74 -2.88 12.77
CA LEU A 87 -17.94 -3.69 12.98
C LEU A 87 -18.01 -4.17 14.44
N VAL A 88 -16.88 -4.64 14.95
CA VAL A 88 -16.74 -5.18 16.30
C VAL A 88 -15.58 -4.44 16.97
N PRO A 89 -15.86 -3.48 17.86
CA PRO A 89 -14.84 -2.60 18.42
C PRO A 89 -13.96 -3.27 19.47
N ARG A 90 -14.34 -4.44 20.00
CA ARG A 90 -13.67 -5.13 21.11
C ARG A 90 -12.70 -6.20 20.60
N GLU A 91 -11.41 -6.03 20.94
CA GLU A 91 -10.37 -7.01 20.57
C GLU A 91 -10.58 -8.40 21.18
N THR A 92 -11.20 -8.47 22.37
CA THR A 92 -11.57 -9.76 23.00
C THR A 92 -12.58 -10.55 22.20
N GLU A 93 -13.41 -9.89 21.40
CA GLU A 93 -14.40 -10.52 20.52
C GLU A 93 -13.79 -10.82 19.15
N THR A 94 -13.12 -9.85 18.52
CA THR A 94 -12.53 -10.06 17.18
C THR A 94 -11.50 -11.19 17.18
N ARG A 95 -10.70 -11.34 18.26
CA ARG A 95 -9.75 -12.46 18.37
C ARG A 95 -10.43 -13.83 18.36
N VAL A 96 -11.64 -13.94 18.92
CA VAL A 96 -12.43 -15.18 18.94
C VAL A 96 -12.99 -15.43 17.54
N MET A 97 -13.48 -14.40 16.87
CA MET A 97 -13.94 -14.51 15.48
C MET A 97 -12.81 -14.95 14.55
N HIS A 98 -11.60 -14.39 14.70
CA HIS A 98 -10.42 -14.85 13.97
C HIS A 98 -10.02 -16.30 14.33
N ALA A 99 -10.26 -16.75 15.56
CA ALA A 99 -9.98 -18.14 15.96
C ALA A 99 -10.93 -19.13 15.27
N TYR A 100 -12.22 -18.80 15.23
CA TYR A 100 -13.28 -19.64 14.66
C TYR A 100 -13.62 -19.36 13.19
N GLU A 101 -12.91 -18.44 12.54
CA GLU A 101 -13.14 -18.08 11.13
C GLU A 101 -14.52 -17.44 10.86
N GLU A 102 -15.04 -16.70 11.85
CA GLU A 102 -16.37 -16.07 11.80
C GLU A 102 -16.33 -14.72 11.07
N TYR A 103 -16.10 -14.73 9.75
CA TYR A 103 -16.00 -13.52 8.92
C TYR A 103 -17.31 -13.08 8.25
N GLY A 104 -18.44 -13.70 8.61
CA GLY A 104 -19.75 -13.39 8.04
C GLY A 104 -20.14 -11.91 8.16
N VAL A 105 -19.80 -11.27 9.29
CA VAL A 105 -20.09 -9.84 9.52
C VAL A 105 -19.44 -8.91 8.49
N MET A 106 -18.27 -9.28 7.96
CA MET A 106 -17.60 -8.49 6.94
C MET A 106 -18.35 -8.57 5.60
N HIS A 107 -18.84 -9.75 5.23
CA HIS A 107 -19.66 -9.93 4.04
C HIS A 107 -20.98 -9.15 4.16
N VAL A 108 -21.63 -9.19 5.34
CA VAL A 108 -22.84 -8.38 5.58
C VAL A 108 -22.56 -6.89 5.37
N LYS A 109 -21.46 -6.36 5.92
CA LYS A 109 -21.06 -4.96 5.71
C LYS A 109 -20.91 -4.61 4.24
N LEU A 110 -20.19 -5.43 3.46
CA LEU A 110 -19.94 -5.16 2.04
C LEU A 110 -21.25 -5.19 1.25
N TYR A 111 -22.18 -6.10 1.59
CA TYR A 111 -23.49 -6.16 0.96
C TYR A 111 -24.40 -4.99 1.33
N GLU A 112 -24.31 -4.49 2.57
CA GLU A 112 -25.02 -3.27 2.99
C GLU A 112 -24.59 -2.04 2.16
N ASP A 113 -23.30 -1.91 1.84
CA ASP A 113 -22.82 -0.85 0.95
C ASP A 113 -23.46 -0.97 -0.43
N ILE A 114 -23.48 -2.17 -1.00
CA ILE A 114 -24.08 -2.45 -2.31
C ILE A 114 -25.58 -2.08 -2.29
N ALA A 115 -26.32 -2.52 -1.27
CA ALA A 115 -27.74 -2.23 -1.15
C ALA A 115 -28.05 -0.74 -1.02
N ARG A 116 -27.18 0.04 -0.36
CA ARG A 116 -27.37 1.49 -0.15
C ARG A 116 -26.87 2.36 -1.30
N HIS A 117 -25.77 1.97 -1.94
CA HIS A 117 -25.02 2.83 -2.86
C HIS A 117 -24.87 2.23 -4.27
N GLY A 118 -25.32 0.99 -4.49
CA GLY A 118 -25.13 0.25 -5.74
C GLY A 118 -23.69 -0.24 -5.97
N HIS A 119 -22.78 0.03 -5.04
CA HIS A 119 -21.37 -0.36 -5.09
C HIS A 119 -20.77 -0.39 -3.68
N ILE A 120 -19.65 -1.09 -3.52
CA ILE A 120 -18.92 -1.14 -2.25
C ILE A 120 -18.21 0.21 -2.01
N SER A 121 -18.49 0.84 -0.87
CA SER A 121 -18.02 2.20 -0.53
C SER A 121 -16.56 2.25 -0.04
N THR A 122 -16.01 1.12 0.42
CA THR A 122 -14.64 1.03 0.91
C THR A 122 -13.63 1.32 -0.22
N ALA A 123 -12.95 2.46 -0.14
CA ALA A 123 -11.99 2.92 -1.16
C ALA A 123 -10.52 2.57 -0.85
N TYR A 124 -10.18 2.35 0.42
CA TYR A 124 -8.86 2.03 0.94
C TYR A 124 -8.98 1.08 2.14
N ASP A 125 -7.88 0.46 2.59
CA ASP A 125 -7.88 -0.56 3.65
C ASP A 125 -8.93 -1.66 3.38
N TYR A 126 -9.03 -2.06 2.11
CA TYR A 126 -10.07 -2.96 1.66
C TYR A 126 -9.74 -4.39 2.07
N PRO A 127 -10.63 -5.10 2.80
CA PRO A 127 -10.30 -6.38 3.40
C PRO A 127 -9.94 -7.46 2.37
N VAL A 128 -8.89 -8.22 2.66
CA VAL A 128 -8.41 -9.31 1.81
C VAL A 128 -8.44 -10.64 2.57
N SER A 129 -8.73 -11.74 1.88
CA SER A 129 -8.49 -13.10 2.33
C SER A 129 -7.07 -13.52 1.97
N VAL A 130 -6.27 -13.86 2.98
CA VAL A 130 -4.89 -14.31 2.84
C VAL A 130 -4.83 -15.81 3.05
N ASN A 131 -4.18 -16.49 2.11
CA ASN A 131 -3.99 -17.93 2.09
C ASN A 131 -5.29 -18.71 2.36
N HIS A 132 -6.39 -18.23 1.77
CA HIS A 132 -7.73 -18.83 1.87
C HIS A 132 -8.25 -19.02 3.29
N ARG A 133 -7.75 -18.25 4.26
CA ARG A 133 -8.11 -18.41 5.67
C ARG A 133 -8.32 -17.08 6.36
N TYR A 134 -7.26 -16.32 6.62
CA TYR A 134 -7.39 -15.11 7.44
C TYR A 134 -7.90 -13.93 6.60
N VAL A 135 -8.97 -13.29 7.07
CA VAL A 135 -9.28 -11.92 6.62
C VAL A 135 -8.25 -10.98 7.26
N MET A 136 -7.68 -10.08 6.45
CA MET A 136 -6.59 -9.19 6.83
C MET A 136 -6.89 -7.76 6.37
N SER A 137 -6.51 -6.78 7.19
CA SER A 137 -6.37 -5.38 6.77
C SER A 137 -5.06 -5.23 5.97
N PRO A 138 -5.08 -4.80 4.69
CA PRO A 138 -3.87 -4.60 3.90
C PRO A 138 -3.16 -3.27 4.20
N SER A 139 -3.38 -2.68 5.38
CA SER A 139 -3.10 -1.28 5.72
C SER A 139 -3.91 -0.29 4.86
N PRO A 140 -3.87 1.03 5.11
CA PRO A 140 -4.61 2.03 4.35
C PRO A 140 -4.07 2.28 2.93
N THR A 141 -3.70 1.23 2.21
CA THR A 141 -3.48 1.27 0.77
C THR A 141 -4.82 1.44 0.06
N PRO A 142 -4.87 2.17 -1.08
CA PRO A 142 -6.07 2.21 -1.89
C PRO A 142 -6.40 0.81 -2.38
N LYS A 143 -7.69 0.49 -2.55
CA LYS A 143 -8.09 -0.82 -3.12
C LYS A 143 -7.45 -1.08 -4.50
N PHE A 144 -7.08 -0.02 -5.23
CA PHE A 144 -6.25 -0.08 -6.43
C PHE A 144 -4.97 -0.93 -6.26
N ASP A 145 -4.33 -0.87 -5.10
CA ASP A 145 -3.08 -1.57 -4.82
C ASP A 145 -3.29 -3.04 -4.40
N ASN A 146 -4.49 -3.43 -3.92
CA ASN A 146 -4.74 -4.81 -3.44
C ASN A 146 -4.34 -5.91 -4.44
N PRO A 147 -4.62 -5.81 -5.75
CA PRO A 147 -4.21 -6.84 -6.71
C PRO A 147 -2.71 -7.07 -6.78
N LYS A 148 -1.88 -6.08 -6.42
CA LYS A 148 -0.42 -6.22 -6.41
C LYS A 148 0.08 -7.17 -5.32
N MET A 149 -0.73 -7.41 -4.28
CA MET A 149 -0.40 -8.31 -3.17
C MET A 149 -0.53 -9.79 -3.55
N GLN A 150 -1.35 -10.10 -4.56
CA GLN A 150 -1.61 -11.47 -5.01
C GLN A 150 -0.34 -12.10 -5.58
N ALA A 151 0.11 -13.19 -4.97
CA ALA A 151 1.29 -13.96 -5.40
C ALA A 151 2.55 -13.08 -5.61
N MET A 152 2.68 -12.00 -4.82
CA MET A 152 3.83 -11.10 -4.88
C MET A 152 5.14 -11.86 -4.56
N PRO A 153 6.23 -11.70 -5.34
CA PRO A 153 7.51 -12.32 -5.03
C PRO A 153 8.16 -11.83 -3.72
N ALA A 154 7.98 -10.56 -3.38
CA ALA A 154 8.55 -9.93 -2.19
C ALA A 154 7.83 -10.36 -0.90
N LEU A 155 8.58 -10.38 0.20
CA LEU A 155 8.02 -10.55 1.54
C LEU A 155 7.29 -9.27 1.97
N GLN A 156 6.09 -9.42 2.52
CA GLN A 156 5.26 -8.30 2.99
C GLN A 156 5.11 -8.36 4.51
N LEU A 157 5.55 -7.32 5.21
CA LEU A 157 5.50 -7.21 6.68
C LEU A 157 4.68 -6.01 7.10
N PHE A 158 3.80 -6.18 8.08
CA PHE A 158 2.84 -5.15 8.49
C PHE A 158 3.04 -4.82 9.96
N GLY A 159 3.34 -3.55 10.26
CA GLY A 159 3.66 -3.09 11.61
C GLY A 159 2.65 -2.10 12.17
N ALA A 160 1.87 -2.52 13.17
CA ALA A 160 0.93 -1.69 13.92
C ALA A 160 1.47 -1.38 15.32
N GLY A 161 2.32 -0.37 15.45
CA GLY A 161 3.06 -0.09 16.70
C GLY A 161 2.15 0.30 17.87
N ARG A 162 1.15 1.17 17.63
CA ARG A 162 0.21 1.62 18.66
C ARG A 162 -0.68 0.47 19.15
N GLU A 163 -1.11 -0.40 18.23
CA GLU A 163 -2.00 -1.54 18.49
C GLU A 163 -1.24 -2.82 18.86
N LYS A 164 0.10 -2.77 18.89
CA LYS A 164 0.99 -3.88 19.27
C LYS A 164 0.71 -5.16 18.46
N ARG A 165 0.64 -5.05 17.13
CA ARG A 165 0.48 -6.21 16.23
C ARG A 165 1.50 -6.16 15.10
N ILE A 166 2.00 -7.33 14.74
CA ILE A 166 2.80 -7.59 13.54
C ILE A 166 2.15 -8.76 12.83
N TYR A 167 2.04 -8.68 11.51
CA TYR A 167 1.56 -9.76 10.66
C TYR A 167 2.31 -9.71 9.32
N ALA A 168 2.18 -10.79 8.53
CA ALA A 168 2.98 -10.96 7.32
C ALA A 168 2.19 -11.69 6.24
N VAL A 169 2.54 -11.40 4.99
CA VAL A 169 2.18 -12.21 3.82
C VAL A 169 3.48 -12.72 3.20
N PRO A 170 3.76 -14.04 3.28
CA PRO A 170 4.92 -14.63 2.63
C PRO A 170 4.91 -14.43 1.10
N PRO A 171 6.08 -14.49 0.44
CA PRO A 171 6.18 -14.57 -1.00
C PRO A 171 5.22 -15.58 -1.62
N TYR A 172 4.67 -15.25 -2.80
CA TYR A 172 3.81 -16.12 -3.60
C TYR A 172 2.53 -16.61 -2.90
N THR A 173 2.08 -15.93 -1.84
CA THR A 173 0.85 -16.26 -1.12
C THR A 173 -0.38 -15.73 -1.87
N SER A 174 -1.48 -16.49 -1.85
CA SER A 174 -2.78 -16.00 -2.35
C SER A 174 -3.32 -14.88 -1.45
N VAL A 175 -3.62 -13.74 -2.04
CA VAL A 175 -4.26 -12.57 -1.42
C VAL A 175 -5.38 -12.09 -2.32
N ARG A 176 -6.63 -12.28 -1.90
CA ARG A 176 -7.81 -11.91 -2.69
C ARG A 176 -8.67 -10.92 -1.93
N SER A 177 -8.98 -9.78 -2.54
CA SER A 177 -9.99 -8.87 -1.99
C SER A 177 -11.32 -9.59 -1.83
N LEU A 178 -12.03 -9.35 -0.72
CA LEU A 178 -13.38 -9.89 -0.54
C LEU A 178 -14.35 -9.26 -1.55
N ASP A 179 -15.12 -10.06 -2.26
CA ASP A 179 -16.13 -9.62 -3.21
C ASP A 179 -17.28 -10.63 -3.27
N PHE A 180 -18.20 -10.44 -4.20
CA PHE A 180 -19.32 -11.36 -4.48
C PHE A 180 -19.30 -11.73 -5.96
N GLU A 181 -19.85 -12.90 -6.30
CA GLU A 181 -19.94 -13.34 -7.70
C GLU A 181 -20.70 -12.35 -8.58
N ASP A 182 -21.76 -11.74 -8.04
CA ASP A 182 -22.59 -10.73 -8.71
C ASP A 182 -22.05 -9.30 -8.60
N HIS A 183 -21.09 -9.07 -7.70
CA HIS A 183 -20.42 -7.78 -7.48
C HIS A 183 -18.90 -7.98 -7.34
N PRO A 184 -18.19 -8.24 -8.45
CA PRO A 184 -16.76 -8.54 -8.43
C PRO A 184 -15.94 -7.32 -8.01
N PHE A 185 -14.76 -7.57 -7.45
CA PHE A 185 -13.84 -6.52 -7.03
C PHE A 185 -13.43 -5.59 -8.18
N GLN A 186 -13.52 -4.28 -7.94
CA GLN A 186 -13.14 -3.24 -8.91
C GLN A 186 -12.20 -2.21 -8.29
N VAL A 187 -11.15 -1.87 -9.03
CA VAL A 187 -10.19 -0.82 -8.69
C VAL A 187 -10.64 0.54 -9.22
N GLN A 188 -10.08 1.62 -8.65
CA GLN A 188 -10.27 2.98 -9.15
C GLN A 188 -9.80 3.10 -10.61
N ARG A 189 -10.49 3.95 -11.37
CA ARG A 189 -10.14 4.33 -12.74
C ARG A 189 -10.27 5.85 -12.87
N TRP A 190 -9.43 6.42 -13.71
CA TRP A 190 -9.42 7.84 -14.05
C TRP A 190 -9.59 7.99 -15.56
N SER A 191 -10.27 9.06 -16.01
CA SER A 191 -10.28 9.46 -17.42
C SER A 191 -8.98 10.14 -17.82
N GLU A 192 -8.30 10.70 -16.83
CA GLU A 192 -7.10 11.50 -16.94
C GLU A 192 -5.85 10.62 -16.98
N HIS A 193 -4.81 11.14 -17.61
CA HIS A 193 -3.47 10.57 -17.55
C HIS A 193 -2.62 11.44 -16.62
N CYS A 194 -1.53 10.90 -16.12
CA CYS A 194 -0.56 11.71 -15.39
C CYS A 194 -0.08 12.88 -16.26
N ALA A 195 -0.31 14.11 -15.79
CA ALA A 195 0.07 15.34 -16.50
C ALA A 195 1.58 15.50 -16.71
N LEU A 196 2.39 14.76 -15.94
CA LEU A 196 3.85 14.85 -15.96
C LEU A 196 4.51 13.82 -16.89
N CYS A 197 4.05 12.57 -16.87
CA CYS A 197 4.70 11.47 -17.59
C CYS A 197 3.77 10.73 -18.58
N GLY A 198 2.50 11.15 -18.68
CA GLY A 198 1.51 10.57 -19.57
C GLY A 198 1.05 9.16 -19.21
N ALA A 199 1.40 8.65 -18.01
CA ALA A 199 0.98 7.32 -17.60
C ALA A 199 -0.55 7.21 -17.45
N ALA A 200 -1.12 6.19 -18.09
CA ALA A 200 -2.42 5.61 -17.77
C ALA A 200 -2.26 4.48 -16.74
N ASP A 201 -3.38 4.01 -16.19
CA ASP A 201 -3.44 2.79 -15.35
C ASP A 201 -2.54 2.79 -14.12
N VAL A 202 -2.35 3.97 -13.51
CA VAL A 202 -1.60 4.19 -12.28
C VAL A 202 -2.49 4.91 -11.27
N PHE A 203 -2.14 4.82 -9.99
CA PHE A 203 -2.85 5.62 -8.99
C PHE A 203 -2.46 7.10 -9.13
N LEU A 204 -3.46 7.96 -9.29
CA LEU A 204 -3.27 9.40 -9.50
C LEU A 204 -3.64 10.20 -8.24
N ASP A 205 -2.76 11.12 -7.88
CA ASP A 205 -3.05 12.20 -6.94
C ASP A 205 -3.72 13.35 -7.68
N GLU A 206 -4.75 13.92 -7.07
CA GLU A 206 -5.44 15.10 -7.55
C GLU A 206 -4.88 16.36 -6.85
N ILE A 207 -4.36 17.29 -7.64
CA ILE A 207 -3.78 18.55 -7.19
C ILE A 207 -4.71 19.69 -7.63
N VAL A 208 -5.24 20.43 -6.67
CA VAL A 208 -6.02 21.65 -6.93
C VAL A 208 -5.05 22.78 -7.30
N LEU A 209 -5.22 23.34 -8.49
CA LEU A 209 -4.33 24.37 -9.04
C LEU A 209 -4.78 25.79 -8.70
N ASP A 210 -6.09 26.01 -8.54
CA ASP A 210 -6.66 27.31 -8.21
C ASP A 210 -8.05 27.22 -7.56
N ASP A 211 -8.54 28.39 -7.12
CA ASP A 211 -9.88 28.56 -6.54
C ASP A 211 -11.01 28.55 -7.59
N GLN A 212 -10.66 28.46 -8.88
CA GLN A 212 -11.61 28.41 -10.00
C GLN A 212 -11.91 26.97 -10.45
N GLY A 213 -11.37 25.98 -9.74
CA GLY A 213 -11.66 24.56 -9.93
C GLY A 213 -10.74 23.85 -10.92
N ARG A 214 -9.65 24.47 -11.37
CA ARG A 214 -8.63 23.77 -12.19
C ARG A 214 -7.92 22.72 -11.33
N ARG A 215 -7.77 21.52 -11.90
CA ARG A 215 -7.17 20.35 -11.25
C ARG A 215 -6.11 19.75 -12.16
N MET A 216 -5.12 19.12 -11.55
CA MET A 216 -4.07 18.36 -12.22
C MET A 216 -3.99 16.98 -11.60
N PHE A 217 -3.85 15.96 -12.43
CA PHE A 217 -3.66 14.58 -11.96
C PHE A 217 -2.24 14.13 -12.23
N THR A 218 -1.55 13.63 -11.20
CA THR A 218 -0.16 13.18 -11.30
C THR A 218 0.02 11.82 -10.66
N CYS A 219 0.98 11.03 -11.13
CA CYS A 219 1.33 9.77 -10.48
C CYS A 219 1.61 9.99 -8.99
N SER A 220 0.96 9.20 -8.14
CA SER A 220 1.26 9.17 -6.71
C SER A 220 2.61 8.50 -6.43
N ASP A 221 3.00 7.50 -7.23
CA ASP A 221 4.35 6.93 -7.20
C ASP A 221 5.31 7.84 -7.98
N THR A 222 6.10 8.64 -7.24
CA THR A 222 7.01 9.63 -7.82
C THR A 222 8.21 8.98 -8.51
N ASP A 223 8.68 7.83 -8.04
CA ASP A 223 9.78 7.09 -8.67
C ASP A 223 9.35 6.53 -10.03
N HIS A 224 8.17 5.92 -10.09
CA HIS A 224 7.59 5.47 -11.36
C HIS A 224 7.41 6.65 -12.34
N CYS A 225 6.91 7.79 -11.86
CA CYS A 225 6.72 8.98 -12.67
C CYS A 225 8.02 9.47 -13.31
N ARG A 226 9.07 9.65 -12.48
CA ARG A 226 10.40 10.10 -12.91
C ARG A 226 11.00 9.15 -13.95
N ARG A 227 11.00 7.84 -13.70
CA ARG A 227 11.54 6.84 -14.65
C ARG A 227 10.82 6.89 -16.00
N ARG A 228 9.51 7.10 -16.00
CA ARG A 228 8.77 7.29 -17.25
C ARG A 228 9.17 8.56 -17.97
N GLN A 229 9.28 9.70 -17.29
CA GLN A 229 9.73 10.95 -17.91
C GLN A 229 11.12 10.81 -18.55
N GLU A 230 12.08 10.19 -17.85
CA GLU A 230 13.41 9.93 -18.40
C GLU A 230 13.37 9.01 -19.63
N SER A 231 12.52 7.98 -19.62
CA SER A 231 12.35 7.08 -20.77
C SER A 231 11.76 7.79 -21.99
N VAL A 232 10.81 8.73 -21.78
CA VAL A 232 10.21 9.53 -22.85
C VAL A 232 11.25 10.50 -23.40
N ALA A 233 11.98 11.21 -22.54
CA ALA A 233 13.02 12.16 -22.93
C ALA A 233 14.14 11.51 -23.77
N ARG A 234 14.54 10.29 -23.42
CA ARG A 234 15.53 9.49 -24.18
C ARG A 234 15.02 9.09 -25.57
N ARG A 235 13.73 8.82 -25.72
CA ARG A 235 13.12 8.48 -27.03
C ARG A 235 12.92 9.70 -27.93
N SER A 236 12.78 10.89 -27.35
CA SER A 236 12.61 12.15 -28.08
C SER A 236 13.90 12.88 -28.42
N SER A 237 15.06 12.41 -27.94
CA SER A 237 16.36 12.99 -28.33
C SER A 237 16.77 12.45 -29.71
N PRO A 238 16.97 13.30 -30.73
CA PRO A 238 17.50 12.85 -32.01
C PRO A 238 18.93 12.34 -31.81
N ALA A 239 19.27 11.23 -32.47
CA ALA A 239 20.63 10.72 -32.58
C ALA A 239 21.56 11.71 -33.29
#